data_AF-A0A1J7IKH7-F1
#
_entry.id   AF-A0A1J7IKH7-F1
#
_cell.length_a   1.000
_cell.length_b   1.000
_cell.length_c   1.000
_cell.angle_alpha   90.00
_cell.angle_beta   90.00
_cell.angle_gamma   90.00
#
_symmetry.space_group_name_H-M   'P 1'
#
loop_
_entity.id
_entity.type
_entity.pdbx_description
1 polymer ?
#
loop_
_entity_poly.entity_id
_entity_poly.type
_entity_poly.pdbx_seq_one_letter_code
_entity_poly.pdbx_strand_id
1 'polypeptide(L)'
;MDSNLSSYFAGGMVEIAALTTLIGSSTAASLVLGNRGGAGLAWAAMSAFGILSIVKECIAGASPDWLRATLGVRDAVADGALGLRLDLRSKYKSRQDLARRDLGRAEGVAVMVPLAAREETRPSSAWTGKKRLSAMVDVYAFDRFVASPLESVLTSPEGSLPTVYIFVRDPTFRPVRRGDWIALGLAGAKAAEVYALWRLGTTPLCWVAAIPCMWFTLTAVVLQCLHSTRGYLTDNAPQAEIDSLSGELPTAKIPGGSKKILLRMPENFRRSVLWKVTWGVGAIVCLASLLATYVLLSREDANTFFAWLGFQLFWLAARLVFYHVMEGTDDVRFPGLVGQEWDKLSPDHKPRALGLLWALAAYQTHMHPRGSYSYVEDMQSLDKIDSLLPALKGEYCKMLPALPSAHQLVTVVLHGVLGDTLLSSATWLAAGSKIGGMDVYDSVVVVMEVAGSRVAVPGVRVLSGTSLQAEIAKIVSDPEAAGSRFRHSKGLPNAGTGIFWAYWIPCADGRWLQFQTEDMKVLGRRQAMVVTDGEVSKRLNEPDMNDYSAPPASVTPQDPNFGQVGARPVTP
;
A
#
# COMPACT_ATOMS: atom_id res chain seq x y z
N MET A 1 8.53 45.45 41.26
CA MET A 1 9.13 44.10 41.29
C MET A 1 8.28 43.08 40.54
N ASP A 2 6.98 43.33 40.33
CA ASP A 2 6.06 42.37 39.69
C ASP A 2 6.23 42.21 38.16
N SER A 3 6.81 43.19 37.48
CA SER A 3 7.03 43.12 36.02
C SER A 3 8.13 42.14 35.61
N ASN A 4 9.13 41.92 36.47
CA ASN A 4 10.21 40.96 36.19
C ASN A 4 9.77 39.52 36.46
N LEU A 5 8.89 39.28 37.44
CA LEU A 5 8.36 37.93 37.69
C LEU A 5 7.52 37.42 36.50
N SER A 6 6.71 38.30 35.91
CA SER A 6 5.86 37.96 34.75
C SER A 6 6.68 37.51 33.53
N SER A 7 7.83 38.15 33.25
CA SER A 7 8.69 37.75 32.11
C SER A 7 9.45 36.44 32.36
N TYR A 8 9.88 36.16 33.60
CA TYR A 8 10.47 34.86 33.97
C TYR A 8 9.43 33.73 33.92
N PHE A 9 8.18 33.99 34.32
CA PHE A 9 7.10 33.01 34.23
C PHE A 9 6.69 32.73 32.77
N ALA A 10 6.61 33.76 31.92
CA ALA A 10 6.32 33.58 30.50
C ALA A 10 7.43 32.79 29.78
N GLY A 11 8.71 33.08 30.06
CA GLY A 11 9.84 32.29 29.56
C GLY A 11 9.84 30.84 30.07
N GLY A 12 9.58 30.66 31.37
CA GLY A 12 9.48 29.33 31.99
C GLY A 12 8.33 28.48 31.42
N MET A 13 7.17 29.07 31.11
CA MET A 13 6.06 28.33 30.49
C MET A 13 6.40 27.84 29.07
N VAL A 14 7.20 28.59 28.30
CA VAL A 14 7.66 28.15 26.98
C VAL A 14 8.65 26.99 27.11
N GLU A 15 9.55 27.03 28.09
CA GLU A 15 10.49 25.93 28.37
C GLU A 15 9.77 24.68 28.89
N ILE A 16 8.78 24.83 29.77
CA ILE A 16 7.94 23.73 30.25
C ILE A 16 7.09 23.17 29.11
N ALA A 17 6.61 24.00 28.19
CA ALA A 17 5.92 23.54 26.99
C ALA A 17 6.84 22.69 26.11
N ALA A 18 8.07 23.14 25.85
CA ALA A 18 9.06 22.34 25.13
C ALA A 18 9.38 21.02 25.87
N LEU A 19 9.57 21.06 27.19
CA LEU A 19 9.87 19.91 28.03
C LEU A 19 8.73 18.87 28.02
N THR A 20 7.48 19.35 28.14
CA THR A 20 6.27 18.51 28.08
C THR A 20 6.07 17.87 26.71
N THR A 21 6.65 18.41 25.64
CA THR A 21 6.58 17.79 24.31
C THR A 21 7.65 16.73 24.06
N LEU A 22 8.84 16.88 24.62
CA LEU A 22 9.99 16.02 24.31
C LEU A 22 10.09 14.79 25.23
N ILE A 23 9.91 14.96 26.53
CA ILE A 23 10.22 13.90 27.50
C ILE A 23 9.09 12.86 27.56
N GLY A 24 9.45 11.59 27.32
CA GLY A 24 8.53 10.45 27.35
C GLY A 24 7.58 10.37 26.14
N SER A 25 7.77 11.22 25.13
CA SER A 25 7.00 11.29 23.88
C SER A 25 6.82 9.93 23.20
N SER A 26 7.91 9.20 22.98
CA SER A 26 7.89 7.87 22.34
C SER A 26 7.12 6.82 23.14
N THR A 27 7.24 6.84 24.47
CA THR A 27 6.50 5.91 25.34
C THR A 27 5.00 6.24 25.37
N ALA A 28 4.64 7.52 25.42
CA ALA A 28 3.25 7.95 25.37
C ALA A 28 2.59 7.58 24.02
N ALA A 29 3.30 7.82 22.92
CA ALA A 29 2.92 7.44 21.56
C ALA A 29 2.67 5.93 21.45
N SER A 30 3.64 5.11 21.88
CA SER A 30 3.56 3.65 21.84
C SER A 30 2.40 3.11 22.70
N LEU A 31 2.19 3.69 23.88
CA LEU A 31 1.11 3.32 24.78
C LEU A 31 -0.27 3.66 24.23
N VAL A 32 -0.46 4.86 23.65
CA VAL A 32 -1.77 5.25 23.10
C VAL A 32 -2.15 4.45 21.85
N LEU A 33 -1.16 3.96 21.09
CA LEU A 33 -1.42 3.04 19.98
C LEU A 33 -1.73 1.61 20.44
N GLY A 34 -1.70 1.34 21.75
CA GLY A 34 -2.08 0.06 22.32
C GLY A 34 -0.99 -1.00 22.25
N ASN A 35 0.29 -0.61 22.19
CA ASN A 35 1.41 -1.57 22.17
C ASN A 35 1.57 -2.34 23.49
N ARG A 36 0.93 -1.87 24.58
CA ARG A 36 0.84 -2.55 25.89
C ARG A 36 -0.60 -2.91 26.25
N GLY A 37 -1.43 -3.17 25.25
CA GLY A 37 -2.83 -3.59 25.40
C GLY A 37 -3.76 -2.42 25.75
N GLY A 38 -4.97 -2.75 26.18
CA GLY A 38 -5.97 -1.75 26.58
C GLY A 38 -5.48 -0.90 27.75
N ALA A 39 -4.80 -1.51 28.72
CA ALA A 39 -4.20 -0.79 29.84
C ALA A 39 -3.21 0.30 29.38
N GLY A 40 -2.48 0.06 28.28
CA GLY A 40 -1.58 1.06 27.70
C GLY A 40 -2.27 2.39 27.39
N LEU A 41 -3.51 2.37 26.88
CA LEU A 41 -4.29 3.58 26.61
C LEU A 41 -4.46 4.44 27.87
N ALA A 42 -4.92 3.83 28.97
CA ALA A 42 -5.15 4.52 30.23
C ALA A 42 -3.85 5.14 30.76
N TRP A 43 -2.77 4.36 30.72
CA TRP A 43 -1.45 4.77 31.20
C TRP A 43 -0.79 5.84 30.31
N ALA A 44 -1.12 5.91 29.02
CA ALA A 44 -0.61 6.95 28.12
C ALA A 44 -0.96 8.35 28.65
N ALA A 45 -2.22 8.54 29.07
CA ALA A 45 -2.79 9.81 29.49
C ALA A 45 -2.64 10.13 30.99
N MET A 46 -1.84 9.35 31.73
CA MET A 46 -1.57 9.62 33.15
C MET A 46 -0.74 10.89 33.36
N SER A 47 0.02 11.33 32.37
CA SER A 47 0.85 12.54 32.44
C SER A 47 0.59 13.43 31.22
N ALA A 48 0.62 14.75 31.42
CA ALA A 48 0.60 15.74 30.35
C ALA A 48 1.91 15.74 29.52
N PHE A 49 3.00 15.19 30.05
CA PHE A 49 4.23 15.01 29.28
C PHE A 49 4.01 13.99 28.16
N GLY A 50 4.34 14.36 26.93
CA GLY A 50 4.13 13.59 25.71
C GLY A 50 2.73 13.72 25.09
N ILE A 51 1.89 14.63 25.59
CA ILE A 51 0.50 14.76 25.11
C ILE A 51 0.40 15.19 23.63
N LEU A 52 1.33 15.98 23.10
CA LEU A 52 1.36 16.26 21.66
C LEU A 52 1.65 15.00 20.83
N SER A 53 2.50 14.11 21.33
CA SER A 53 2.73 12.80 20.70
C SER A 53 1.49 11.93 20.78
N ILE A 54 0.77 11.96 21.92
CA ILE A 54 -0.54 11.28 22.05
C ILE A 54 -1.52 11.81 21.00
N VAL A 55 -1.63 13.14 20.83
CA VAL A 55 -2.52 13.75 19.83
C VAL A 55 -2.11 13.34 18.42
N LYS A 56 -0.81 13.43 18.09
CA LYS A 56 -0.28 13.04 16.77
C LYS A 56 -0.60 11.57 16.46
N GLU A 57 -0.32 10.66 17.39
CA GLU A 57 -0.60 9.23 17.20
C GLU A 57 -2.08 8.91 17.16
N CYS A 58 -2.90 9.62 17.92
CA CYS A 58 -4.35 9.51 17.80
C CYS A 58 -4.84 9.95 16.42
N ILE A 59 -4.31 11.06 15.88
CA ILE A 59 -4.63 11.50 14.52
C ILE A 59 -4.15 10.45 13.50
N ALA A 60 -2.95 9.89 13.68
CA ALA A 60 -2.45 8.82 12.84
C ALA A 60 -3.39 7.60 12.87
N GLY A 61 -3.73 7.10 14.05
CA GLY A 61 -4.61 5.95 14.24
C GLY A 61 -6.03 6.14 13.70
N ALA A 62 -6.60 7.34 13.85
CA ALA A 62 -7.92 7.65 13.32
C ALA A 62 -7.94 7.82 11.79
N SER A 63 -6.82 8.21 11.19
CA SER A 63 -6.73 8.54 9.77
C SER A 63 -6.59 7.30 8.89
N PRO A 64 -7.17 7.29 7.67
CA PRO A 64 -6.85 6.28 6.68
C PRO A 64 -5.39 6.38 6.24
N ASP A 65 -4.82 5.26 5.81
CA ASP A 65 -3.39 5.09 5.51
C ASP A 65 -2.83 6.12 4.51
N TRP A 66 -3.54 6.39 3.41
CA TRP A 66 -3.13 7.42 2.44
C TRP A 66 -3.09 8.83 3.06
N LEU A 67 -4.01 9.12 3.99
CA LEU A 67 -4.12 10.45 4.60
C LEU A 67 -2.99 10.65 5.61
N ARG A 68 -2.59 9.61 6.35
CA ARG A 68 -1.45 9.67 7.28
C ARG A 68 -0.17 10.15 6.61
N ALA A 69 0.11 9.62 5.41
CA ALA A 69 1.26 10.05 4.62
C ALA A 69 1.15 11.53 4.25
N THR A 70 0.00 11.95 3.71
CA THR A 70 -0.21 13.34 3.27
C THR A 70 -0.25 14.37 4.40
N LEU A 71 -0.70 13.98 5.60
CA LEU A 71 -0.76 14.87 6.77
C LEU A 71 0.59 14.98 7.49
N GLY A 72 1.60 14.20 7.11
CA GLY A 72 2.90 14.18 7.81
C GLY A 72 2.83 13.63 9.24
N VAL A 73 1.77 12.88 9.58
CA VAL A 73 1.62 12.24 10.89
C VAL A 73 2.21 10.83 10.93
N ARG A 74 2.82 10.38 9.84
CA ARG A 74 3.54 9.11 9.75
C ARG A 74 4.82 9.14 10.57
N ASP A 75 5.08 8.09 11.34
CA ASP A 75 6.37 7.79 11.93
C ASP A 75 6.54 6.29 12.20
N ALA A 76 7.70 5.89 12.71
CA ALA A 76 8.03 4.49 12.99
C ALA A 76 7.13 3.86 14.07
N VAL A 77 6.56 4.64 14.99
CA VAL A 77 5.69 4.13 16.06
C VAL A 77 4.30 3.84 15.47
N ALA A 78 3.74 4.78 14.71
CA ALA A 78 2.49 4.59 13.97
C ALA A 78 2.59 3.43 12.97
N ASP A 79 3.68 3.38 12.20
CA ASP A 79 3.93 2.33 11.22
C ASP A 79 4.09 0.97 11.91
N GLY A 80 4.81 0.92 13.04
CA GLY A 80 4.93 -0.29 13.84
C GLY A 80 3.60 -0.77 14.41
N ALA A 81 2.72 0.13 14.86
CA ALA A 81 1.46 -0.27 15.47
C ALA A 81 0.36 -0.62 14.45
N LEU A 82 0.31 0.10 13.31
CA LEU A 82 -0.81 0.09 12.36
C LEU A 82 -0.42 -0.33 10.94
N GLY A 83 0.87 -0.28 10.61
CA GLY A 83 1.40 -0.49 9.27
C GLY A 83 1.03 0.66 8.34
N LEU A 84 1.37 0.54 7.07
CA LEU A 84 0.96 1.47 6.02
C LEU A 84 0.63 0.67 4.76
N ARG A 85 -0.64 0.63 4.37
CA ARG A 85 -1.11 -0.09 3.18
C ARG A 85 -1.99 0.79 2.29
N LEU A 86 -1.84 0.67 0.98
CA LEU A 86 -2.67 1.38 0.00
C LEU A 86 -3.43 0.37 -0.86
N ASP A 87 -4.61 0.73 -1.37
CA ASP A 87 -5.47 -0.17 -2.13
C ASP A 87 -5.00 -0.24 -3.59
N LEU A 88 -4.58 -1.43 -4.03
CA LEU A 88 -4.11 -1.68 -5.39
C LEU A 88 -5.23 -1.59 -6.43
N ARG A 89 -6.51 -1.57 -6.01
CA ARG A 89 -7.65 -1.32 -6.91
C ARG A 89 -7.97 0.16 -7.06
N SER A 90 -7.23 1.05 -6.39
CA SER A 90 -7.44 2.49 -6.51
C SER A 90 -7.27 2.94 -7.96
N LYS A 91 -8.14 3.84 -8.42
CA LYS A 91 -8.06 4.39 -9.78
C LYS A 91 -6.87 5.34 -9.94
N TYR A 92 -6.42 5.50 -11.18
CA TYR A 92 -5.45 6.53 -11.55
C TYR A 92 -5.90 7.92 -11.07
N LYS A 93 -4.95 8.73 -10.56
CA LYS A 93 -5.18 10.05 -9.94
C LYS A 93 -6.11 10.05 -8.72
N SER A 94 -6.42 8.88 -8.15
CA SER A 94 -7.07 8.84 -6.84
C SER A 94 -6.13 9.38 -5.76
N ARG A 95 -6.68 9.76 -4.60
CA ARG A 95 -5.87 10.24 -3.46
C ARG A 95 -4.81 9.22 -3.02
N GLN A 96 -5.11 7.93 -3.16
CA GLN A 96 -4.17 6.86 -2.84
C GLN A 96 -3.04 6.75 -3.87
N ASP A 97 -3.37 6.87 -5.16
CA ASP A 97 -2.39 6.92 -6.25
C ASP A 97 -1.43 8.12 -6.12
N LEU A 98 -1.96 9.28 -5.70
CA LEU A 98 -1.13 10.44 -5.38
C LEU A 98 -0.22 10.18 -4.18
N ALA A 99 -0.76 9.59 -3.10
CA ALA A 99 0.03 9.25 -1.92
C ALA A 99 1.17 8.26 -2.22
N ARG A 100 1.01 7.34 -3.19
CA ARG A 100 2.08 6.40 -3.59
C ARG A 100 3.34 7.10 -4.09
N ARG A 101 3.20 8.25 -4.75
CA ARG A 101 4.32 8.96 -5.39
C ARG A 101 5.40 9.36 -4.40
N ASP A 102 5.00 9.66 -3.16
CA ASP A 102 5.89 10.16 -2.11
C ASP A 102 6.43 9.04 -1.20
N LEU A 103 5.94 7.80 -1.35
CA LEU A 103 6.23 6.69 -0.43
C LEU A 103 7.38 5.76 -0.88
N GLY A 104 7.84 5.88 -2.13
CA GLY A 104 8.91 5.04 -2.66
C GLY A 104 8.45 3.63 -3.02
N ARG A 105 9.28 2.61 -2.71
CA ARG A 105 8.99 1.19 -3.01
C ARG A 105 8.26 0.55 -1.84
N ALA A 106 7.29 -0.31 -2.13
CA ALA A 106 6.60 -1.11 -1.12
C ALA A 106 7.50 -2.25 -0.62
N GLU A 107 7.36 -2.61 0.66
CA GLU A 107 8.04 -3.75 1.31
C GLU A 107 7.34 -5.09 1.00
N GLY A 108 6.11 -5.03 0.52
CA GLY A 108 5.31 -6.21 0.20
C GLY A 108 3.96 -5.89 -0.43
N VAL A 109 3.22 -6.94 -0.75
CA VAL A 109 1.81 -6.88 -1.13
C VAL A 109 1.02 -7.82 -0.24
N ALA A 110 -0.25 -7.49 0.01
CA ALA A 110 -1.12 -8.33 0.80
C ALA A 110 -2.51 -8.45 0.17
N VAL A 111 -3.18 -9.55 0.48
CA VAL A 111 -4.56 -9.82 0.09
C VAL A 111 -5.36 -10.04 1.36
N MET A 112 -6.44 -9.27 1.49
CA MET A 112 -7.38 -9.42 2.59
C MET A 112 -8.36 -10.54 2.26
N VAL A 113 -8.66 -11.40 3.24
CA VAL A 113 -9.65 -12.48 3.13
C VAL A 113 -10.72 -12.26 4.21
N PRO A 114 -11.98 -11.96 3.82
CA PRO A 114 -13.02 -11.53 4.75
C PRO A 114 -13.66 -12.74 5.43
N LEU A 115 -14.22 -12.52 6.62
CA LEU A 115 -14.91 -13.51 7.46
C LEU A 115 -15.88 -14.44 6.70
N ALA A 116 -16.66 -13.87 5.78
CA ALA A 116 -17.76 -14.55 5.11
C ALA A 116 -17.32 -15.73 4.21
N ALA A 117 -16.02 -15.94 4.03
CA ALA A 117 -15.48 -17.08 3.29
C ALA A 117 -15.45 -18.40 4.09
N ARG A 118 -15.72 -18.38 5.42
CA ARG A 118 -15.54 -19.58 6.27
C ARG A 118 -16.79 -20.45 6.46
N GLU A 119 -17.98 -19.97 6.10
CA GLU A 119 -19.26 -20.59 6.52
C GLU A 119 -19.87 -21.63 5.54
N GLU A 120 -19.18 -22.02 4.47
CA GLU A 120 -19.62 -23.15 3.63
C GLU A 120 -18.79 -24.41 3.91
N THR A 121 -19.14 -25.09 5.00
CA THR A 121 -18.71 -26.46 5.34
C THR A 121 -19.37 -27.54 4.48
N ARG A 122 -19.88 -27.19 3.29
CA ARG A 122 -20.27 -28.19 2.29
C ARG A 122 -19.15 -28.37 1.28
N PRO A 123 -18.64 -29.60 1.07
CA PRO A 123 -17.80 -29.93 -0.06
C PRO A 123 -18.69 -30.00 -1.31
N SER A 124 -19.29 -28.88 -1.73
CA SER A 124 -19.87 -28.82 -3.07
C SER A 124 -18.78 -28.33 -4.01
N SER A 125 -18.40 -29.22 -4.91
CA SER A 125 -17.64 -29.01 -6.12
C SER A 125 -17.74 -27.59 -6.70
N ALA A 126 -16.58 -27.08 -7.11
CA ALA A 126 -16.33 -25.80 -7.76
C ALA A 126 -16.22 -24.60 -6.80
N TRP A 127 -14.96 -24.24 -6.53
CA TRP A 127 -14.55 -22.89 -6.19
C TRP A 127 -15.12 -21.93 -7.25
N THR A 128 -16.33 -21.41 -7.02
CA THR A 128 -16.91 -20.38 -7.88
C THR A 128 -16.30 -19.07 -7.41
N GLY A 129 -15.16 -18.68 -8.01
CA GLY A 129 -14.34 -17.53 -7.62
C GLY A 129 -15.08 -16.20 -7.44
N LYS A 130 -16.31 -16.09 -7.94
CA LYS A 130 -17.18 -14.90 -8.02
C LYS A 130 -17.41 -14.09 -6.72
N LYS A 131 -16.90 -14.49 -5.55
CA LYS A 131 -17.20 -13.81 -4.27
C LYS A 131 -16.10 -13.65 -3.22
N ARG A 132 -14.84 -14.07 -3.41
CA ARG A 132 -13.98 -14.32 -2.22
C ARG A 132 -12.59 -13.67 -2.10
N LEU A 133 -12.10 -12.87 -3.05
CA LEU A 133 -10.83 -12.12 -2.84
C LEU A 133 -11.09 -10.64 -2.53
N SER A 134 -10.88 -10.30 -1.25
CA SER A 134 -11.02 -8.93 -0.75
C SER A 134 -9.79 -8.09 -1.04
N ALA A 135 -9.87 -6.81 -0.69
CA ALA A 135 -8.93 -5.75 -1.07
C ALA A 135 -7.49 -6.25 -1.22
N MET A 136 -6.91 -6.00 -2.40
CA MET A 136 -5.49 -6.19 -2.66
C MET A 136 -4.80 -4.90 -2.27
N VAL A 137 -3.69 -4.99 -1.55
CA VAL A 137 -2.99 -3.81 -1.06
C VAL A 137 -1.49 -3.93 -1.29
N ASP A 138 -0.84 -2.81 -1.55
CA ASP A 138 0.60 -2.65 -1.42
C ASP A 138 0.93 -2.18 -0.01
N VAL A 139 1.98 -2.74 0.57
CA VAL A 139 2.38 -2.54 1.96
C VAL A 139 3.73 -1.84 1.99
N TYR A 140 3.74 -0.62 2.51
CA TYR A 140 4.92 0.24 2.64
C TYR A 140 5.55 0.18 4.03
N ALA A 141 4.79 -0.32 5.01
CA ALA A 141 5.28 -0.69 6.32
C ALA A 141 4.37 -1.80 6.86
N PHE A 142 4.94 -2.94 7.20
CA PHE A 142 4.19 -3.96 7.93
C PHE A 142 4.03 -3.53 9.40
N ASP A 143 2.81 -3.63 9.94
CA ASP A 143 2.63 -3.52 11.39
C ASP A 143 3.38 -4.66 12.09
N ARG A 144 3.85 -4.43 13.31
CA ARG A 144 4.62 -5.40 14.09
C ARG A 144 3.89 -6.72 14.31
N PHE A 145 2.56 -6.67 14.32
CA PHE A 145 1.72 -7.87 14.44
C PHE A 145 1.90 -8.79 13.22
N VAL A 146 1.99 -8.26 12.00
CA VAL A 146 2.30 -9.03 10.77
C VAL A 146 3.81 -9.19 10.53
N ALA A 147 4.61 -8.16 10.82
CA ALA A 147 6.05 -8.14 10.54
C ALA A 147 6.80 -9.19 11.37
N SER A 148 6.48 -9.34 12.66
CA SER A 148 7.17 -10.27 13.56
C SER A 148 7.11 -11.75 13.10
N PRO A 149 5.93 -12.32 12.75
CA PRO A 149 5.91 -13.68 12.18
C PRO A 149 6.58 -13.75 10.81
N LEU A 150 6.44 -12.72 9.98
CA LEU A 150 7.05 -12.67 8.66
C LEU A 150 8.60 -12.62 8.71
N GLU A 151 9.17 -11.95 9.72
CA GLU A 151 10.60 -11.92 10.01
C GLU A 151 11.12 -13.31 10.39
N SER A 152 10.33 -14.09 11.14
CA SER A 152 10.70 -15.45 11.56
C SER A 152 10.63 -16.50 10.44
N VAL A 153 10.01 -16.17 9.30
CA VAL A 153 9.94 -17.03 8.12
C VAL A 153 11.24 -16.94 7.32
N LEU A 154 11.74 -18.09 6.84
CA LEU A 154 12.89 -18.14 5.94
C LEU A 154 12.54 -17.61 4.55
N THR A 155 13.48 -16.87 3.97
CA THR A 155 13.43 -16.44 2.58
C THR A 155 13.46 -17.64 1.64
N SER A 156 12.66 -17.60 0.58
CA SER A 156 12.69 -18.66 -0.45
C SER A 156 14.02 -18.65 -1.22
N PRO A 157 14.58 -19.82 -1.57
CA PRO A 157 15.82 -19.89 -2.34
C PRO A 157 15.64 -19.27 -3.73
N GLU A 158 16.69 -18.61 -4.23
CA GLU A 158 16.71 -18.09 -5.59
C GLU A 158 16.58 -19.24 -6.61
N GLY A 159 15.82 -19.01 -7.68
CA GLY A 159 15.66 -19.98 -8.76
C GLY A 159 14.71 -21.15 -8.49
N SER A 160 14.05 -21.17 -7.32
CA SER A 160 13.06 -22.20 -6.97
C SER A 160 11.67 -21.61 -6.68
N LEU A 161 10.65 -22.46 -6.78
CA LEU A 161 9.30 -22.14 -6.31
C LEU A 161 9.34 -21.80 -4.82
N PRO A 162 8.55 -20.81 -4.37
CA PRO A 162 8.63 -20.33 -3.01
C PRO A 162 8.06 -21.37 -2.03
N THR A 163 8.71 -21.49 -0.88
CA THR A 163 8.11 -22.15 0.28
C THR A 163 7.05 -21.22 0.85
N VAL A 164 5.82 -21.70 0.94
CA VAL A 164 4.68 -20.96 1.44
C VAL A 164 4.48 -21.30 2.91
N TYR A 165 4.59 -20.30 3.78
CA TYR A 165 4.39 -20.49 5.21
C TYR A 165 2.94 -20.21 5.56
N ILE A 166 2.35 -21.08 6.37
CA ILE A 166 0.97 -20.97 6.82
C ILE A 166 0.98 -20.68 8.31
N PHE A 167 0.27 -19.62 8.70
CA PHE A 167 0.04 -19.30 10.09
C PHE A 167 -0.96 -20.30 10.69
N VAL A 168 -0.53 -21.04 11.71
CA VAL A 168 -1.35 -21.98 12.46
C VAL A 168 -1.60 -21.40 13.85
N ARG A 169 -2.89 -21.33 14.22
CA ARG A 169 -3.30 -20.87 15.55
C ARG A 169 -3.03 -21.96 16.58
N ASP A 170 -2.49 -21.58 17.74
CA ASP A 170 -2.54 -22.46 18.91
C ASP A 170 -3.98 -22.49 19.43
N PRO A 171 -4.59 -23.67 19.58
CA PRO A 171 -5.82 -23.77 20.36
C PRO A 171 -5.58 -23.55 21.87
N THR A 172 -4.33 -23.69 22.35
CA THR A 172 -4.00 -23.61 23.79
C THR A 172 -3.51 -22.22 24.23
N PHE A 173 -3.12 -21.36 23.29
CA PHE A 173 -2.59 -20.03 23.60
C PHE A 173 -3.70 -19.10 24.10
N ARG A 174 -3.66 -18.78 25.39
CA ARG A 174 -4.53 -17.79 26.02
C ARG A 174 -3.70 -16.57 26.42
N PRO A 175 -3.83 -15.43 25.73
CA PRO A 175 -3.14 -14.21 26.16
C PRO A 175 -3.52 -13.83 27.59
N VAL A 176 -2.53 -13.39 28.36
CA VAL A 176 -2.64 -13.14 29.80
C VAL A 176 -3.53 -11.93 30.07
N ARG A 177 -4.80 -12.18 30.42
CA ARG A 177 -5.79 -11.11 30.70
C ARG A 177 -5.59 -10.41 32.05
N ARG A 178 -4.98 -11.08 33.03
CA ARG A 178 -4.96 -10.60 34.43
C ARG A 178 -4.10 -9.36 34.60
N GLY A 179 -2.95 -9.29 33.92
CA GLY A 179 -2.05 -8.13 33.98
C GLY A 179 -2.74 -6.84 33.52
N ASP A 180 -3.45 -6.89 32.39
CA ASP A 180 -4.17 -5.73 31.85
C ASP A 180 -5.24 -5.20 32.81
N TRP A 181 -6.00 -6.08 33.47
CA TRP A 181 -7.02 -5.67 34.44
C TRP A 181 -6.43 -5.06 35.71
N ILE A 182 -5.34 -5.64 36.23
CA ILE A 182 -4.62 -5.07 37.38
C ILE A 182 -4.07 -3.69 37.02
N ALA A 183 -3.44 -3.57 35.85
CA ALA A 183 -2.91 -2.31 35.35
C ALA A 183 -3.99 -1.24 35.17
N LEU A 184 -5.17 -1.61 34.64
CA LEU A 184 -6.32 -0.71 34.55
C LEU A 184 -6.81 -0.27 35.94
N GLY A 185 -6.87 -1.18 36.90
CA GLY A 185 -7.19 -0.85 38.30
C GLY A 185 -6.19 0.15 38.90
N LEU A 186 -4.89 -0.05 38.64
CA LEU A 186 -3.82 0.85 39.10
C LEU A 186 -3.88 2.24 38.45
N ALA A 187 -4.39 2.37 37.22
CA ALA A 187 -4.63 3.68 36.61
C ALA A 187 -5.63 4.53 37.43
N GLY A 188 -6.49 3.89 38.22
CA GLY A 188 -7.38 4.56 39.18
C GLY A 188 -6.65 5.40 40.24
N ALA A 189 -5.34 5.17 40.45
CA ALA A 189 -4.51 5.99 41.32
C ALA A 189 -4.45 7.47 40.88
N LYS A 190 -4.81 7.79 39.63
CA LYS A 190 -4.99 9.16 39.13
C LYS A 190 -5.97 9.98 40.00
N ALA A 191 -6.91 9.33 40.67
CA ALA A 191 -7.83 9.98 41.59
C ALA A 191 -7.12 10.74 42.74
N ALA A 192 -5.91 10.34 43.13
CA ALA A 192 -5.12 11.03 44.14
C ALA A 192 -4.69 12.44 43.69
N GLU A 193 -4.29 12.61 42.42
CA GLU A 193 -3.98 13.92 41.85
C GLU A 193 -5.24 14.78 41.77
N VAL A 194 -6.34 14.21 41.28
CA VAL A 194 -7.62 14.91 41.17
C VAL A 194 -8.09 15.40 42.54
N TYR A 195 -7.97 14.56 43.57
CA TYR A 195 -8.30 14.92 44.95
C TYR A 195 -7.38 16.02 45.50
N ALA A 196 -6.07 15.92 45.25
CA ALA A 196 -5.11 16.91 45.71
C ALA A 196 -5.33 18.29 45.07
N LEU A 197 -5.53 18.34 43.75
CA LEU A 197 -5.86 19.59 43.04
C LEU A 197 -7.20 20.16 43.52
N TRP A 198 -8.18 19.30 43.82
CA TRP A 198 -9.48 19.74 44.33
C TRP A 198 -9.34 20.36 45.73
N ARG A 199 -8.50 19.76 46.58
CA ARG A 199 -8.17 20.31 47.91
C ARG A 199 -7.44 21.65 47.85
N LEU A 200 -6.68 21.90 46.78
CA LEU A 200 -6.02 23.18 46.52
C LEU A 200 -6.99 24.23 45.93
N GLY A 201 -8.26 23.89 45.72
CA GLY A 201 -9.32 24.81 45.29
C GLY A 201 -9.46 24.96 43.77
N THR A 202 -8.67 24.23 42.98
CA THR A 202 -8.56 24.44 41.52
C THR A 202 -9.41 23.46 40.74
N THR A 203 -10.73 23.53 40.96
CA THR A 203 -11.73 22.62 40.35
C THR A 203 -11.61 22.50 38.82
N PRO A 204 -11.39 23.58 38.04
CA PRO A 204 -11.23 23.47 36.60
C PRO A 204 -10.00 22.62 36.20
N LEU A 205 -8.87 22.82 36.87
CA LEU A 205 -7.63 22.10 36.59
C LEU A 205 -7.76 20.61 36.92
N CYS A 206 -8.52 20.27 37.97
CA CYS A 206 -8.86 18.89 38.33
C CYS A 206 -9.51 18.14 37.15
N TRP A 207 -10.55 18.74 36.58
CA TRP A 207 -11.29 18.12 35.47
C TRP A 207 -10.43 18.01 34.21
N VAL A 208 -9.68 19.07 33.89
CA VAL A 208 -8.78 19.07 32.73
C VAL A 208 -7.73 17.96 32.83
N ALA A 209 -7.18 17.71 34.02
CA ALA A 209 -6.24 16.62 34.28
C ALA A 209 -6.89 15.22 34.29
N ALA A 210 -8.16 15.13 34.69
CA ALA A 210 -8.89 13.86 34.79
C ALA A 210 -9.43 13.37 33.44
N ILE A 211 -9.97 14.26 32.59
CA ILE A 211 -10.75 13.91 31.40
C ILE A 211 -10.00 12.98 30.42
N PRO A 212 -8.73 13.24 30.03
CA PRO A 212 -8.01 12.35 29.13
C PRO A 212 -7.85 10.94 29.72
N CYS A 213 -7.45 10.85 30.99
CA CYS A 213 -7.30 9.58 31.68
C CYS A 213 -8.64 8.82 31.77
N MET A 214 -9.74 9.51 32.10
CA MET A 214 -11.07 8.91 32.16
C MET A 214 -11.51 8.36 30.81
N TRP A 215 -11.33 9.13 29.73
CA TRP A 215 -11.67 8.69 28.37
C TRP A 215 -10.90 7.42 27.97
N PHE A 216 -9.57 7.44 28.12
CA PHE A 216 -8.75 6.29 27.75
C PHE A 216 -8.95 5.07 28.65
N THR A 217 -9.25 5.28 29.93
CA THR A 217 -9.60 4.18 30.84
C THR A 217 -10.94 3.55 30.47
N LEU A 218 -11.96 4.37 30.20
CA LEU A 218 -13.27 3.88 29.78
C LEU A 218 -13.20 3.09 28.47
N THR A 219 -12.54 3.67 27.46
CA THR A 219 -12.36 3.00 26.16
C THR A 219 -11.52 1.74 26.28
N ALA A 220 -10.48 1.73 27.11
CA ALA A 220 -9.71 0.53 27.40
C ALA A 220 -10.56 -0.59 28.01
N VAL A 221 -11.44 -0.26 28.97
CA VAL A 221 -12.38 -1.23 29.55
C VAL A 221 -13.32 -1.79 28.48
N VAL A 222 -13.90 -0.92 27.64
CA VAL A 222 -14.78 -1.33 26.53
C VAL A 222 -14.04 -2.26 25.56
N LEU A 223 -12.85 -1.87 25.10
CA LEU A 223 -12.03 -2.68 24.20
C LEU A 223 -11.66 -4.03 24.84
N GLN A 224 -11.32 -4.05 26.13
CA GLN A 224 -10.95 -5.27 26.85
C GLN A 224 -12.14 -6.23 26.99
N CYS A 225 -13.32 -5.70 27.30
CA CYS A 225 -14.57 -6.46 27.36
C CYS A 225 -14.96 -7.06 26.00
N LEU A 226 -14.69 -6.34 24.91
CA LEU A 226 -14.93 -6.78 23.53
C LEU A 226 -13.79 -7.62 22.95
N HIS A 227 -12.78 -7.98 23.74
CA HIS A 227 -11.60 -8.75 23.31
C HIS A 227 -10.84 -8.15 22.12
N SER A 228 -10.84 -6.82 22.02
CA SER A 228 -10.19 -6.06 20.94
C SER A 228 -8.92 -5.34 21.40
N THR A 229 -8.28 -5.75 22.50
CA THR A 229 -7.10 -5.08 23.07
C THR A 229 -5.77 -5.76 22.80
N ARG A 230 -5.82 -7.07 22.55
CA ARG A 230 -4.68 -7.87 22.13
C ARG A 230 -5.15 -8.69 20.93
N GLY A 231 -4.22 -9.26 20.17
CA GLY A 231 -4.54 -10.24 19.13
C GLY A 231 -5.07 -11.53 19.76
N TYR A 232 -6.25 -11.48 20.39
CA TYR A 232 -6.93 -12.63 20.94
C TYR A 232 -7.34 -13.50 19.76
N LEU A 233 -6.57 -14.56 19.52
CA LEU A 233 -6.93 -15.63 18.60
C LEU A 233 -7.90 -16.56 19.33
N THR A 234 -9.11 -16.08 19.66
CA THR A 234 -10.14 -16.98 20.15
C THR A 234 -10.62 -17.85 18.99
N ASP A 235 -10.69 -19.16 19.20
CA ASP A 235 -11.16 -20.13 18.19
C ASP A 235 -12.56 -19.83 17.65
N ASN A 236 -13.37 -19.09 18.44
CA ASN A 236 -14.79 -18.87 18.19
C ASN A 236 -15.12 -17.54 17.50
N ALA A 237 -14.18 -16.59 17.42
CA ALA A 237 -14.42 -15.33 16.70
C ALA A 237 -13.86 -15.44 15.28
N PRO A 238 -14.71 -15.45 14.25
CA PRO A 238 -14.22 -15.42 12.88
C PRO A 238 -13.51 -14.06 12.70
N GLN A 239 -12.23 -14.09 12.34
CA GLN A 239 -11.39 -12.91 12.16
C GLN A 239 -11.00 -12.81 10.70
N ALA A 240 -10.86 -11.59 10.19
CA ALA A 240 -10.34 -11.37 8.86
C ALA A 240 -8.91 -11.91 8.80
N GLU A 241 -8.58 -12.59 7.71
CA GLU A 241 -7.24 -13.11 7.48
C GLU A 241 -6.54 -12.22 6.43
N ILE A 242 -5.22 -12.18 6.52
CA ILE A 242 -4.31 -11.49 5.63
C ILE A 242 -3.35 -12.52 5.09
N ASP A 243 -3.20 -12.51 3.77
CA ASP A 243 -2.12 -13.18 3.08
C ASP A 243 -1.10 -12.13 2.67
N SER A 244 0.17 -12.40 2.88
CA SER A 244 1.25 -11.44 2.65
C SER A 244 2.37 -12.06 1.83
N LEU A 245 2.86 -11.28 0.88
CA LEU A 245 4.06 -11.53 0.11
C LEU A 245 5.00 -10.34 0.37
N SER A 246 6.16 -10.61 0.96
CA SER A 246 7.14 -9.58 1.29
C SER A 246 8.49 -9.89 0.66
N GLY A 247 9.26 -8.83 0.42
CA GLY A 247 10.61 -8.89 -0.09
C GLY A 247 10.90 -7.76 -1.08
N GLU A 248 11.93 -7.95 -1.89
CA GLU A 248 12.30 -6.98 -2.91
C GLU A 248 11.40 -7.13 -4.13
N LEU A 249 10.25 -6.45 -4.13
CA LEU A 249 9.21 -6.62 -5.14
C LEU A 249 9.66 -6.20 -6.55
N PRO A 250 9.53 -7.04 -7.59
CA PRO A 250 9.92 -6.68 -8.95
C PRO A 250 9.14 -5.47 -9.47
N THR A 251 9.77 -4.71 -10.34
CA THR A 251 9.14 -3.67 -11.17
C THR A 251 9.57 -3.86 -12.62
N ALA A 252 9.00 -3.09 -13.54
CA ALA A 252 9.41 -3.13 -14.94
C ALA A 252 10.93 -2.95 -15.15
N LYS A 253 11.56 -2.06 -14.37
CA LYS A 253 12.97 -1.69 -14.54
C LYS A 253 13.91 -2.41 -13.58
N ILE A 254 13.42 -2.78 -12.41
CA ILE A 254 14.24 -3.30 -11.32
C ILE A 254 13.87 -4.77 -11.13
N PRO A 255 14.84 -5.70 -11.25
CA PRO A 255 14.59 -7.09 -10.94
C PRO A 255 14.17 -7.23 -9.47
N GLY A 256 13.26 -8.17 -9.21
CA GLY A 256 12.93 -8.52 -7.84
C GLY A 256 14.07 -9.31 -7.19
N GLY A 257 14.04 -9.41 -5.86
CA GLY A 257 15.06 -10.11 -5.08
C GLY A 257 14.45 -11.18 -4.17
N SER A 258 14.88 -11.19 -2.92
CA SER A 258 14.39 -12.09 -1.88
C SER A 258 12.86 -12.04 -1.73
N LYS A 259 12.23 -13.19 -1.41
CA LYS A 259 10.78 -13.30 -1.26
C LYS A 259 10.35 -14.22 -0.11
N LYS A 260 9.29 -13.83 0.57
CA LYS A 260 8.63 -14.56 1.67
C LYS A 260 7.12 -14.54 1.46
N ILE A 261 6.48 -15.70 1.64
CA ILE A 261 5.02 -15.83 1.57
C ILE A 261 4.51 -16.33 2.91
N LEU A 262 3.59 -15.58 3.52
CA LEU A 262 2.88 -15.93 4.74
C LEU A 262 1.38 -15.88 4.50
N LEU A 263 0.69 -16.98 4.76
CA LEU A 263 -0.75 -17.12 4.57
C LEU A 263 -1.49 -17.21 5.91
N ARG A 264 -2.76 -16.81 5.90
CA ARG A 264 -3.73 -16.96 7.01
C ARG A 264 -3.40 -16.18 8.27
N MET A 265 -2.63 -15.11 8.12
CA MET A 265 -2.30 -14.25 9.26
C MET A 265 -3.57 -13.52 9.72
N PRO A 266 -3.94 -13.49 11.01
CA PRO A 266 -5.02 -12.63 11.48
C PRO A 266 -4.78 -11.15 11.12
N GLU A 267 -5.84 -10.41 10.78
CA GLU A 267 -5.74 -8.95 10.65
C GLU A 267 -5.48 -8.30 12.02
N ASN A 268 -4.65 -7.27 12.00
CA ASN A 268 -4.38 -6.45 13.17
C ASN A 268 -5.67 -5.81 13.73
N PHE A 269 -6.02 -6.17 14.97
CA PHE A 269 -7.23 -5.75 15.69
C PHE A 269 -7.37 -4.22 15.82
N ARG A 270 -6.24 -3.50 15.83
CA ARG A 270 -6.15 -2.05 15.88
C ARG A 270 -6.77 -1.34 14.67
N ARG A 271 -6.97 -2.04 13.56
CA ARG A 271 -7.57 -1.48 12.35
C ARG A 271 -9.10 -1.43 12.38
N SER A 272 -9.72 -1.99 13.42
CA SER A 272 -11.17 -1.95 13.61
C SER A 272 -11.69 -0.52 13.81
N VAL A 273 -12.96 -0.30 13.48
CA VAL A 273 -13.63 1.01 13.60
C VAL A 273 -13.60 1.53 15.04
N LEU A 274 -13.71 0.63 16.02
CA LEU A 274 -13.72 1.01 17.44
C LEU A 274 -12.41 1.66 17.89
N TRP A 275 -11.26 1.15 17.43
CA TRP A 275 -9.97 1.77 17.68
C TRP A 275 -9.86 3.14 17.02
N LYS A 276 -10.30 3.27 15.75
CA LYS A 276 -10.32 4.55 15.03
C LYS A 276 -11.14 5.62 15.74
N VAL A 277 -12.31 5.25 16.27
CA VAL A 277 -13.16 6.17 17.07
C VAL A 277 -12.47 6.53 18.38
N THR A 278 -11.87 5.55 19.06
CA THR A 278 -11.13 5.76 20.33
C THR A 278 -10.04 6.82 20.15
N TRP A 279 -9.26 6.71 19.08
CA TRP A 279 -8.23 7.68 18.74
C TRP A 279 -8.79 9.02 18.26
N GLY A 280 -9.83 9.02 17.41
CA GLY A 280 -10.41 10.26 16.90
C GLY A 280 -10.92 11.17 18.02
N VAL A 281 -11.67 10.60 18.97
CA VAL A 281 -12.12 11.34 20.17
C VAL A 281 -10.96 11.62 21.12
N GLY A 282 -10.03 10.67 21.27
CA GLY A 282 -8.84 10.83 22.10
C GLY A 282 -7.97 12.03 21.69
N ALA A 283 -7.79 12.27 20.39
CA ALA A 283 -7.08 13.43 19.87
C ALA A 283 -7.75 14.74 20.27
N ILE A 284 -9.08 14.83 20.11
CA ILE A 284 -9.87 16.02 20.45
C ILE A 284 -9.79 16.29 21.95
N VAL A 285 -10.00 15.25 22.77
CA VAL A 285 -9.94 15.35 24.22
C VAL A 285 -8.56 15.80 24.69
N CYS A 286 -7.49 15.20 24.19
CA CYS A 286 -6.13 15.56 24.59
C CYS A 286 -5.75 16.98 24.14
N LEU A 287 -6.14 17.39 22.93
CA LEU A 287 -5.86 18.74 22.43
C LEU A 287 -6.62 19.79 23.25
N ALA A 288 -7.90 19.57 23.53
CA ALA A 288 -8.70 20.46 24.37
C ALA A 288 -8.14 20.55 25.79
N SER A 289 -7.78 19.41 26.39
CA SER A 289 -7.14 19.38 27.72
C SER A 289 -5.81 20.12 27.71
N LEU A 290 -4.97 19.94 26.69
CA LEU A 290 -3.69 20.64 26.59
C LEU A 290 -3.87 22.17 26.58
N LEU A 291 -4.76 22.68 25.72
CA LEU A 291 -5.04 24.10 25.62
C LEU A 291 -5.61 24.64 26.94
N ALA A 292 -6.55 23.92 27.56
CA ALA A 292 -7.12 24.30 28.84
C ALA A 292 -6.07 24.29 29.97
N THR A 293 -5.17 23.31 30.00
CA THR A 293 -4.07 23.24 30.98
C THR A 293 -3.20 24.49 30.90
N TYR A 294 -2.78 24.91 29.71
CA TYR A 294 -1.95 26.12 29.57
C TYR A 294 -2.68 27.40 30.02
N VAL A 295 -3.95 27.55 29.64
CA VAL A 295 -4.75 28.72 30.02
C VAL A 295 -5.03 28.77 31.53
N LEU A 296 -5.23 27.62 32.16
CA LEU A 296 -5.50 27.53 33.59
C LEU A 296 -4.22 27.71 34.40
N LEU A 297 -3.13 27.00 34.06
CA LEU A 297 -1.87 27.08 34.81
C LEU A 297 -1.29 28.50 34.83
N SER A 298 -1.53 29.32 33.80
CA SER A 298 -1.08 30.71 33.80
C SER A 298 -1.80 31.60 34.82
N ARG A 299 -2.90 31.11 35.42
CA ARG A 299 -3.75 31.83 36.37
C ARG A 299 -3.68 31.29 37.79
N GLU A 300 -3.08 30.11 37.98
CA GLU A 300 -3.00 29.45 39.28
C GLU A 300 -1.83 29.96 40.12
N ASP A 301 -1.92 29.73 41.43
CA ASP A 301 -0.86 30.06 42.37
C ASP A 301 0.33 29.08 42.27
N ALA A 302 1.49 29.52 42.77
CA ALA A 302 2.71 28.73 42.71
C ALA A 302 2.57 27.35 43.38
N ASN A 303 1.81 27.25 44.49
CA ASN A 303 1.65 25.98 45.20
C ASN A 303 0.86 24.97 44.36
N THR A 304 -0.25 25.40 43.73
CA THR A 304 -0.99 24.54 42.80
C THR A 304 -0.14 24.14 41.61
N PHE A 305 0.59 25.09 41.02
CA PHE A 305 1.47 24.81 39.89
C PHE A 305 2.52 23.73 40.23
N PHE A 306 3.22 23.86 41.36
CA PHE A 306 4.22 22.88 41.78
C PHE A 306 3.62 21.53 42.19
N ALA A 307 2.45 21.54 42.83
CA ALA A 307 1.73 20.30 43.13
C ALA A 307 1.35 19.55 41.85
N TRP A 308 0.77 20.26 40.88
CA TRP A 308 0.44 19.72 39.56
C TRP A 308 1.68 19.16 38.86
N LEU A 309 2.78 19.94 38.81
CA LEU A 309 4.03 19.53 38.17
C LEU A 309 4.62 18.28 38.84
N GLY A 310 4.59 18.22 40.18
CA GLY A 310 5.03 17.06 40.95
C GLY A 310 4.27 15.80 40.58
N PHE A 311 2.93 15.88 40.47
CA PHE A 311 2.12 14.76 39.97
C PHE A 311 2.48 14.40 38.53
N GLN A 312 2.63 15.38 37.62
CA GLN A 312 2.97 15.08 36.23
C GLN A 312 4.31 14.34 36.09
N LEU A 313 5.31 14.72 36.87
CA LEU A 313 6.63 14.06 36.91
C LEU A 313 6.54 12.66 37.51
N PHE A 314 5.78 12.50 38.61
CA PHE A 314 5.53 11.19 39.20
C PHE A 314 4.85 10.25 38.19
N TRP A 315 3.79 10.72 37.52
CA TRP A 315 3.08 9.92 36.52
C TRP A 315 3.92 9.62 35.29
N LEU A 316 4.77 10.54 34.88
CA LEU A 316 5.75 10.30 33.81
C LEU A 316 6.67 9.14 34.20
N ALA A 317 7.27 9.17 35.39
CA ALA A 317 8.13 8.10 35.87
C ALA A 317 7.38 6.77 35.99
N ALA A 318 6.18 6.78 36.59
CA ALA A 318 5.33 5.60 36.71
C ALA A 318 4.95 5.02 35.34
N ARG A 319 4.64 5.87 34.35
CA ARG A 319 4.35 5.46 32.97
C ARG A 319 5.56 4.81 32.29
N LEU A 320 6.77 5.32 32.52
CA LEU A 320 8.00 4.71 31.99
C LEU A 320 8.24 3.32 32.60
N VAL A 321 8.09 3.19 33.92
CA VAL A 321 8.18 1.89 34.61
C VAL A 321 7.13 0.93 34.05
N PHE A 322 5.88 1.38 33.93
CA PHE A 322 4.78 0.60 33.34
C PHE A 322 5.13 0.10 31.94
N TYR A 323 5.63 0.99 31.08
CA TYR A 323 5.99 0.65 29.71
C TYR A 323 7.04 -0.46 29.60
N HIS A 324 8.00 -0.51 30.53
CA HIS A 324 9.05 -1.53 30.53
C HIS A 324 8.66 -2.82 31.24
N VAL A 325 7.75 -2.76 32.22
CA VAL A 325 7.30 -3.94 32.98
C VAL A 325 6.20 -4.71 32.24
N MET A 326 5.32 -4.01 31.52
CA MET A 326 4.20 -4.67 30.83
C MET A 326 4.64 -5.36 29.55
N GLU A 327 4.14 -6.58 29.34
CA GLU A 327 4.37 -7.34 28.11
C GLU A 327 3.77 -6.61 26.90
N GLY A 328 4.51 -6.65 25.78
CA GLY A 328 4.06 -6.08 24.51
C GLY A 328 2.88 -6.87 23.96
N THR A 329 2.02 -6.22 23.18
CA THR A 329 0.95 -6.91 22.43
C THR A 329 1.45 -7.57 21.16
N ASP A 330 2.59 -7.11 20.66
CA ASP A 330 3.12 -7.49 19.36
C ASP A 330 4.15 -8.63 19.49
N ASP A 331 4.55 -8.96 20.73
CA ASP A 331 5.30 -10.17 21.10
C ASP A 331 4.37 -11.39 21.12
N VAL A 332 3.69 -11.63 19.99
CA VAL A 332 2.92 -12.86 19.81
C VAL A 332 3.93 -14.00 19.77
N ARG A 333 4.04 -14.78 20.84
CA ARG A 333 4.79 -16.04 20.82
C ARG A 333 4.10 -16.95 19.80
N PHE A 334 4.70 -17.07 18.60
CA PHE A 334 4.09 -17.73 17.44
C PHE A 334 3.84 -19.20 17.74
N PRO A 335 2.59 -19.67 17.69
CA PRO A 335 2.34 -21.05 18.06
C PRO A 335 2.48 -22.07 16.93
N GLY A 336 2.70 -21.63 15.69
CA GLY A 336 3.04 -22.53 14.61
C GLY A 336 3.12 -21.83 13.26
N LEU A 337 4.30 -21.85 12.65
CA LEU A 337 4.48 -21.53 11.23
C LEU A 337 4.82 -22.83 10.52
N VAL A 338 3.98 -23.22 9.56
CA VAL A 338 4.18 -24.46 8.80
C VAL A 338 4.57 -24.09 7.38
N GLY A 339 5.82 -24.34 7.02
CA GLY A 339 6.30 -24.21 5.65
C GLY A 339 5.82 -25.38 4.80
N GLN A 340 5.20 -25.08 3.66
CA GLN A 340 4.82 -26.06 2.64
C GLN A 340 5.45 -25.69 1.30
N GLU A 341 6.05 -26.69 0.65
CA GLU A 341 6.50 -26.56 -0.74
C GLU A 341 5.31 -26.40 -1.68
N TRP A 342 5.52 -25.71 -2.80
CA TRP A 342 4.45 -25.37 -3.75
C TRP A 342 3.63 -26.58 -4.23
N ASP A 343 4.31 -27.71 -4.47
CA ASP A 343 3.67 -28.94 -4.97
C ASP A 343 2.88 -29.69 -3.89
N LYS A 344 3.22 -29.45 -2.62
CA LYS A 344 2.57 -30.04 -1.45
C LYS A 344 1.49 -29.13 -0.86
N LEU A 345 1.29 -27.94 -1.42
CA LEU A 345 0.26 -27.01 -0.97
C LEU A 345 -1.13 -27.63 -1.07
N SER A 346 -1.90 -27.48 0.00
CA SER A 346 -3.30 -27.90 0.00
C SER A 346 -4.10 -27.18 -1.10
N PRO A 347 -5.19 -27.79 -1.61
CA PRO A 347 -6.09 -27.16 -2.58
C PRO A 347 -6.70 -25.83 -2.10
N ASP A 348 -6.74 -25.59 -0.79
CA ASP A 348 -7.24 -24.34 -0.19
C ASP A 348 -6.18 -23.23 -0.16
N HIS A 349 -4.91 -23.57 0.07
CA HIS A 349 -3.84 -22.59 0.17
C HIS A 349 -3.31 -22.14 -1.20
N LYS A 350 -3.37 -23.00 -2.21
CA LYS A 350 -2.86 -22.70 -3.56
C LYS A 350 -3.57 -21.50 -4.22
N PRO A 351 -4.92 -21.38 -4.20
CA PRO A 351 -5.60 -20.19 -4.68
C PRO A 351 -5.24 -18.91 -3.91
N ARG A 352 -5.00 -19.02 -2.60
CA ARG A 352 -4.61 -17.89 -1.74
C ARG A 352 -3.21 -17.37 -2.11
N ALA A 353 -2.25 -18.27 -2.33
CA ALA A 353 -0.92 -17.92 -2.85
C ALA A 353 -0.99 -17.31 -4.26
N LEU A 354 -1.84 -17.83 -5.15
CA LEU A 354 -2.09 -17.22 -6.46
C LEU A 354 -2.75 -15.84 -6.34
N GLY A 355 -3.57 -15.59 -5.33
CA GLY A 355 -4.09 -14.25 -5.02
C GLY A 355 -2.98 -13.21 -4.82
N LEU A 356 -1.88 -13.60 -4.17
CA LEU A 356 -0.71 -12.74 -3.98
C LEU A 356 0.03 -12.46 -5.29
N LEU A 357 0.05 -13.41 -6.24
CA LEU A 357 0.58 -13.17 -7.58
C LEU A 357 -0.20 -12.05 -8.30
N TRP A 358 -1.53 -12.04 -8.19
CA TRP A 358 -2.36 -10.98 -8.76
C TRP A 358 -2.16 -9.64 -8.06
N ALA A 359 -2.04 -9.65 -6.72
CA ALA A 359 -1.69 -8.45 -5.98
C ALA A 359 -0.33 -7.89 -6.42
N LEU A 360 0.66 -8.75 -6.67
CA LEU A 360 1.96 -8.34 -7.20
C LEU A 360 1.85 -7.74 -8.61
N ALA A 361 1.05 -8.36 -9.49
CA ALA A 361 0.82 -7.83 -10.83
C ALA A 361 0.15 -6.44 -10.80
N ALA A 362 -0.85 -6.26 -9.93
CA ALA A 362 -1.50 -4.98 -9.71
C ALA A 362 -0.53 -3.92 -9.14
N TYR A 363 0.36 -4.31 -8.21
CA TYR A 363 1.45 -3.45 -7.74
C TYR A 363 2.38 -3.02 -8.89
N GLN A 364 2.82 -3.96 -9.71
CA GLN A 364 3.66 -3.66 -10.87
C GLN A 364 2.97 -2.70 -11.85
N THR A 365 1.66 -2.84 -12.05
CA THR A 365 0.84 -1.92 -12.87
C THR A 365 0.86 -0.48 -12.33
N HIS A 366 0.84 -0.26 -11.01
CA HIS A 366 0.96 1.08 -10.41
C HIS A 366 2.37 1.64 -10.49
N MET A 367 3.39 0.79 -10.36
CA MET A 367 4.80 1.18 -10.51
C MET A 367 5.25 1.29 -11.97
N HIS A 368 4.38 0.92 -12.92
CA HIS A 368 4.75 0.86 -14.33
C HIS A 368 4.93 2.27 -14.93
N PRO A 369 5.99 2.54 -15.71
CA PRO A 369 6.17 3.82 -16.39
C PRO A 369 5.02 4.22 -17.31
N ARG A 370 4.26 3.25 -17.80
CA ARG A 370 3.08 3.46 -18.68
C ARG A 370 1.81 3.85 -17.92
N GLY A 371 1.83 3.79 -16.58
CA GLY A 371 0.69 4.10 -15.72
C GLY A 371 -0.38 3.02 -15.68
N SER A 372 -1.12 2.95 -14.57
CA SER A 372 -2.09 1.89 -14.31
C SER A 372 -3.29 1.88 -15.28
N TYR A 373 -3.64 3.04 -15.83
CA TYR A 373 -4.68 3.18 -16.86
C TYR A 373 -4.35 2.43 -18.16
N SER A 374 -3.07 2.11 -18.40
CA SER A 374 -2.67 1.36 -19.59
C SER A 374 -3.04 -0.14 -19.50
N TYR A 375 -3.38 -0.64 -18.32
CA TYR A 375 -3.54 -2.07 -18.04
C TYR A 375 -4.94 -2.45 -17.58
N VAL A 376 -5.94 -1.60 -17.82
CA VAL A 376 -7.31 -1.74 -17.27
C VAL A 376 -8.01 -3.02 -17.75
N GLU A 377 -7.70 -3.48 -18.96
CA GLU A 377 -8.32 -4.64 -19.59
C GLU A 377 -7.43 -5.88 -19.57
N ASP A 378 -6.24 -5.77 -19.00
CA ASP A 378 -5.45 -6.94 -18.65
C ASP A 378 -6.18 -7.73 -17.58
N MET A 379 -5.90 -9.03 -17.52
CA MET A 379 -6.42 -9.85 -16.46
C MET A 379 -5.81 -9.41 -15.13
N GLN A 380 -6.67 -9.17 -14.14
CA GLN A 380 -6.27 -8.71 -12.80
C GLN A 380 -6.95 -9.54 -11.70
N SER A 381 -7.60 -10.66 -12.06
CA SER A 381 -8.33 -11.49 -11.10
C SER A 381 -8.29 -12.98 -11.43
N LEU A 382 -8.25 -13.78 -10.37
CA LEU A 382 -8.22 -15.24 -10.44
C LEU A 382 -9.53 -15.82 -11.03
N ASP A 383 -10.69 -15.23 -10.74
CA ASP A 383 -11.99 -15.75 -11.17
C ASP A 383 -12.15 -15.91 -12.69
N LYS A 384 -11.44 -15.07 -13.45
CA LYS A 384 -11.45 -15.14 -14.91
C LYS A 384 -10.54 -16.26 -15.43
N ILE A 385 -9.49 -16.63 -14.69
CA ILE A 385 -8.52 -17.63 -15.13
C ILE A 385 -9.13 -19.02 -15.22
N ASP A 386 -10.06 -19.39 -14.35
CA ASP A 386 -10.64 -20.74 -14.37
C ASP A 386 -11.32 -21.06 -15.69
N SER A 387 -11.96 -20.05 -16.29
CA SER A 387 -12.57 -20.16 -17.62
C SER A 387 -11.55 -20.26 -18.76
N LEU A 388 -10.28 -19.94 -18.50
CA LEU A 388 -9.18 -19.87 -19.47
C LEU A 388 -8.14 -20.97 -19.25
N LEU A 389 -8.13 -21.60 -18.08
CA LEU A 389 -7.23 -22.69 -17.71
C LEU A 389 -7.21 -23.84 -18.73
N PRO A 390 -8.34 -24.28 -19.31
CA PRO A 390 -8.31 -25.32 -20.35
C PRO A 390 -7.46 -24.93 -21.55
N ALA A 391 -7.59 -23.68 -22.03
CA ALA A 391 -6.80 -23.17 -23.15
C ALA A 391 -5.30 -23.02 -22.77
N LEU A 392 -5.02 -22.53 -21.56
CA LEU A 392 -3.65 -22.38 -21.05
C LEU A 392 -2.93 -23.72 -20.79
N LYS A 393 -3.67 -24.80 -20.46
CA LYS A 393 -3.08 -26.13 -20.20
C LYS A 393 -3.01 -27.01 -21.45
N GLY A 394 -3.99 -26.93 -22.35
CA GLY A 394 -4.14 -27.86 -23.48
C GLY A 394 -3.76 -27.28 -24.85
N GLU A 395 -3.81 -25.96 -25.01
CA GLU A 395 -3.69 -25.26 -26.31
C GLU A 395 -2.65 -24.12 -26.26
N TYR A 396 -1.79 -24.10 -25.23
CA TYR A 396 -0.72 -23.13 -25.11
C TYR A 396 0.39 -23.40 -26.14
N CYS A 397 0.80 -22.34 -26.84
CA CYS A 397 1.83 -22.40 -27.89
C CYS A 397 1.50 -23.32 -29.08
N LYS A 398 0.25 -23.77 -29.25
CA LYS A 398 -0.14 -24.31 -30.55
C LYS A 398 -0.17 -23.16 -31.54
N MET A 399 0.63 -23.28 -32.61
CA MET A 399 0.63 -22.28 -33.68
C MET A 399 -0.80 -22.08 -34.17
N LEU A 400 -1.17 -20.82 -34.41
CA LEU A 400 -2.47 -20.50 -34.98
C LEU A 400 -2.68 -21.27 -36.28
N PRO A 401 -3.92 -21.72 -36.57
CA PRO A 401 -4.23 -22.39 -37.83
C PRO A 401 -3.79 -21.51 -39.01
N ALA A 402 -3.43 -22.15 -40.13
CA ALA A 402 -2.97 -21.45 -41.33
C ALA A 402 -3.96 -20.34 -41.71
N LEU A 403 -3.51 -19.10 -41.56
CA LEU A 403 -4.34 -17.93 -41.78
C LEU A 403 -4.44 -17.62 -43.28
N PRO A 404 -5.48 -16.86 -43.69
CA PRO A 404 -5.62 -16.40 -45.07
C PRO A 404 -4.44 -15.54 -45.53
N SER A 405 -4.41 -15.21 -46.83
CA SER A 405 -3.37 -14.37 -47.45
C SER A 405 -3.11 -13.07 -46.67
N ALA A 406 -1.87 -12.56 -46.77
CA ALA A 406 -1.50 -11.29 -46.15
C ALA A 406 -2.46 -10.16 -46.55
N HIS A 407 -2.64 -9.19 -45.64
CA HIS A 407 -3.58 -8.05 -45.71
C HIS A 407 -5.06 -8.40 -45.59
N GLN A 408 -5.42 -9.66 -45.36
CA GLN A 408 -6.80 -10.02 -45.08
C GLN A 408 -7.19 -9.68 -43.64
N LEU A 409 -8.42 -9.17 -43.47
CA LEU A 409 -9.03 -8.98 -42.16
C LEU A 409 -9.64 -10.29 -41.67
N VAL A 410 -9.27 -10.66 -40.45
CA VAL A 410 -9.76 -11.83 -39.72
C VAL A 410 -10.46 -11.35 -38.46
N THR A 411 -11.68 -11.83 -38.25
CA THR A 411 -12.37 -11.60 -36.98
C THR A 411 -11.81 -12.53 -35.92
N VAL A 412 -11.41 -11.96 -34.79
CA VAL A 412 -10.96 -12.67 -33.60
C VAL A 412 -11.83 -12.29 -32.39
N VAL A 413 -11.96 -13.19 -31.42
CA VAL A 413 -12.63 -12.88 -30.14
C VAL A 413 -11.65 -13.02 -29.00
N LEU A 414 -11.31 -11.91 -28.36
CA LEU A 414 -10.34 -11.86 -27.27
C LEU A 414 -11.05 -12.13 -25.94
N HIS A 415 -10.65 -13.20 -25.25
CA HIS A 415 -11.22 -13.59 -23.96
C HIS A 415 -10.40 -13.13 -22.76
N GLY A 416 -9.10 -12.93 -22.94
CA GLY A 416 -8.22 -12.49 -21.87
C GLY A 416 -6.83 -12.16 -22.37
N VAL A 417 -6.18 -11.21 -21.69
CA VAL A 417 -4.78 -10.83 -21.93
C VAL A 417 -4.02 -10.98 -20.61
N LEU A 418 -2.97 -11.79 -20.61
CA LEU A 418 -1.99 -11.87 -19.54
C LEU A 418 -0.83 -10.94 -19.90
N GLY A 419 -0.80 -9.77 -19.28
CA GLY A 419 0.20 -8.73 -19.53
C GLY A 419 1.58 -9.02 -18.96
N ASP A 420 2.56 -8.27 -19.44
CA ASP A 420 3.93 -8.17 -18.92
C ASP A 420 4.01 -8.05 -17.40
N THR A 421 3.12 -7.26 -16.76
CA THR A 421 3.12 -7.13 -15.29
C THR A 421 2.80 -8.43 -14.58
N LEU A 422 1.87 -9.23 -15.09
CA LEU A 422 1.55 -10.56 -14.56
C LEU A 422 2.64 -11.57 -14.91
N LEU A 423 3.13 -11.56 -16.15
CA LEU A 423 4.18 -12.47 -16.59
C LEU A 423 5.46 -12.26 -15.76
N SER A 424 5.88 -11.01 -15.57
CA SER A 424 6.98 -10.60 -14.69
C SER A 424 6.76 -11.04 -13.23
N SER A 425 5.54 -10.89 -12.72
CA SER A 425 5.20 -11.34 -11.37
C SER A 425 5.28 -12.86 -11.24
N ALA A 426 4.82 -13.59 -12.25
CA ALA A 426 4.84 -15.05 -12.28
C ALA A 426 6.24 -15.61 -12.45
N THR A 427 7.08 -15.02 -13.30
CA THR A 427 8.49 -15.42 -13.47
C THR A 427 9.29 -15.19 -12.20
N TRP A 428 9.12 -14.05 -11.53
CA TRP A 428 9.80 -13.79 -10.26
C TRP A 428 9.40 -14.77 -9.16
N LEU A 429 8.11 -15.13 -9.08
CA LEU A 429 7.65 -16.17 -8.16
C LEU A 429 8.20 -17.55 -8.54
N ALA A 430 8.13 -17.98 -9.80
CA ALA A 430 8.42 -19.35 -10.22
C ALA A 430 9.90 -19.67 -10.51
N ALA A 431 10.59 -18.79 -11.23
CA ALA A 431 11.92 -19.04 -11.80
C ALA A 431 13.05 -18.27 -11.09
N GLY A 432 12.72 -17.47 -10.07
CA GLY A 432 13.64 -16.51 -9.47
C GLY A 432 13.95 -15.33 -10.39
N SER A 433 14.92 -14.50 -10.01
CA SER A 433 15.29 -13.23 -10.66
C SER A 433 15.91 -13.35 -12.06
N LYS A 434 15.94 -14.55 -12.67
CA LYS A 434 16.64 -14.79 -13.95
C LYS A 434 15.98 -14.11 -15.16
N ILE A 435 14.66 -13.99 -15.13
CA ILE A 435 13.87 -13.28 -16.15
C ILE A 435 13.30 -12.05 -15.47
N GLY A 436 13.87 -10.89 -15.79
CA GLY A 436 13.49 -9.60 -15.22
C GLY A 436 12.29 -8.98 -15.95
N GLY A 437 11.77 -7.88 -15.39
CA GLY A 437 10.67 -7.14 -15.99
C GLY A 437 10.97 -6.63 -17.40
N MET A 438 12.24 -6.34 -17.70
CA MET A 438 12.67 -5.91 -19.03
C MET A 438 12.62 -7.04 -20.08
N ASP A 439 12.83 -8.30 -19.67
CA ASP A 439 12.84 -9.45 -20.59
C ASP A 439 11.44 -9.80 -21.09
N VAL A 440 10.42 -9.51 -20.27
CA VAL A 440 9.01 -9.71 -20.59
C VAL A 440 8.28 -8.39 -20.85
N TYR A 441 9.01 -7.28 -20.96
CA TYR A 441 8.44 -5.95 -21.14
C TYR A 441 7.61 -5.93 -22.41
N ASP A 442 6.39 -5.36 -22.33
CA ASP A 442 5.50 -5.26 -23.49
C ASP A 442 5.14 -6.64 -24.14
N SER A 443 5.45 -7.75 -23.46
CA SER A 443 5.07 -9.10 -23.86
C SER A 443 3.72 -9.50 -23.28
N VAL A 444 2.97 -10.34 -23.99
CA VAL A 444 1.64 -10.79 -23.56
C VAL A 444 1.40 -12.26 -23.88
N VAL A 445 0.50 -12.89 -23.13
CA VAL A 445 -0.18 -14.11 -23.59
C VAL A 445 -1.64 -13.78 -23.82
N VAL A 446 -2.10 -13.96 -25.05
CA VAL A 446 -3.46 -13.64 -25.47
C VAL A 446 -4.27 -14.94 -25.54
N VAL A 447 -5.40 -14.97 -24.85
CA VAL A 447 -6.37 -16.05 -24.97
C VAL A 447 -7.49 -15.59 -25.90
N MET A 448 -7.61 -16.24 -27.04
CA MET A 448 -8.52 -15.81 -28.10
C MET A 448 -9.15 -16.95 -28.86
N GLU A 449 -10.29 -16.67 -29.48
CA GLU A 449 -10.94 -17.54 -30.45
C GLU A 449 -10.67 -17.02 -31.86
N VAL A 450 -10.11 -17.90 -32.70
CA VAL A 450 -9.83 -17.65 -34.12
C VAL A 450 -10.32 -18.86 -34.91
N ALA A 451 -11.14 -18.62 -35.94
CA ALA A 451 -11.73 -19.68 -36.76
C ALA A 451 -12.44 -20.79 -35.95
N GLY A 452 -13.14 -20.42 -34.87
CA GLY A 452 -13.86 -21.34 -33.98
C GLY A 452 -12.98 -22.13 -33.01
N SER A 453 -11.66 -21.91 -33.01
CA SER A 453 -10.71 -22.56 -32.10
C SER A 453 -10.23 -21.58 -31.04
N ARG A 454 -10.33 -21.97 -29.78
CA ARG A 454 -9.87 -21.18 -28.63
C ARG A 454 -8.45 -21.57 -28.25
N VAL A 455 -7.53 -20.63 -28.34
CA VAL A 455 -6.08 -20.86 -28.17
C VAL A 455 -5.47 -19.82 -27.23
N ALA A 456 -4.33 -20.17 -26.63
CA ALA A 456 -3.50 -19.27 -25.84
C ALA A 456 -2.13 -19.10 -26.51
N VAL A 457 -1.84 -17.91 -27.02
CA VAL A 457 -0.67 -17.67 -27.88
C VAL A 457 0.16 -16.53 -27.29
N PRO A 458 1.50 -16.67 -27.20
CA PRO A 458 2.36 -15.55 -26.84
C PRO A 458 2.28 -14.47 -27.92
N GLY A 459 2.44 -13.21 -27.56
CA GLY A 459 2.47 -12.09 -28.47
C GLY A 459 3.20 -10.91 -27.87
N VAL A 460 3.29 -9.83 -28.63
CA VAL A 460 3.88 -8.56 -28.19
C VAL A 460 2.88 -7.44 -28.40
N ARG A 461 3.00 -6.38 -27.60
CA ARG A 461 2.22 -5.17 -27.76
C ARG A 461 3.10 -3.94 -27.64
N VAL A 462 2.70 -2.82 -28.22
CA VAL A 462 3.40 -1.54 -28.06
C VAL A 462 2.37 -0.48 -27.71
N LEU A 463 2.68 0.33 -26.70
CA LEU A 463 1.82 1.43 -26.31
C LEU A 463 2.12 2.63 -27.20
N SER A 464 1.11 3.06 -27.94
CA SER A 464 1.15 4.19 -28.85
C SER A 464 0.11 5.23 -28.45
N GLY A 465 0.25 6.45 -28.96
CA GLY A 465 -0.67 7.56 -28.68
C GLY A 465 -0.80 8.50 -29.86
N THR A 466 -1.93 9.20 -29.93
CA THR A 466 -2.22 10.18 -30.98
C THR A 466 -1.41 11.48 -30.79
N SER A 467 -1.18 12.23 -31.87
CA SER A 467 -0.52 13.55 -31.85
C SER A 467 -1.17 14.55 -30.87
N LEU A 468 -2.46 14.39 -30.57
CA LEU A 468 -3.22 15.17 -29.59
C LEU A 468 -2.68 15.01 -28.15
N GLN A 469 -2.07 13.86 -27.81
CA GLN A 469 -1.37 13.70 -26.52
C GLN A 469 -0.18 14.65 -26.40
N ALA A 470 0.57 14.86 -27.48
CA ALA A 470 1.73 15.72 -27.46
C ALA A 470 1.34 17.20 -27.28
N GLU A 471 0.12 17.56 -27.70
CA GLU A 471 -0.47 18.87 -27.54
C GLU A 471 -1.07 19.07 -26.13
N ILE A 472 -1.81 18.08 -25.60
CA ILE A 472 -2.35 18.10 -24.24
C ILE A 472 -1.23 18.03 -23.18
N ALA A 473 -0.18 17.21 -23.39
CA ALA A 473 0.95 17.15 -22.48
C ALA A 473 1.69 18.49 -22.39
N LYS A 474 1.84 19.22 -23.52
CA LYS A 474 2.38 20.59 -23.55
C LYS A 474 1.53 21.55 -22.72
N ILE A 475 0.20 21.52 -22.89
CA ILE A 475 -0.75 22.38 -22.15
C ILE A 475 -0.75 22.09 -20.64
N VAL A 476 -0.61 20.81 -20.26
CA VAL A 476 -0.63 20.37 -18.85
C VAL A 476 0.71 20.62 -18.16
N SER A 477 1.84 20.58 -18.88
CA SER A 477 3.16 20.82 -18.30
C SER A 477 3.51 22.30 -18.15
N ASP A 478 3.04 23.17 -19.07
CA ASP A 478 3.27 24.62 -19.01
C ASP A 478 2.28 25.37 -19.93
N PRO A 479 1.24 26.04 -19.38
CA PRO A 479 0.25 26.77 -20.17
C PRO A 479 0.82 27.93 -21.01
N GLU A 480 2.01 28.44 -20.67
CA GLU A 480 2.64 29.59 -21.33
C GLU A 480 3.64 29.19 -22.44
N ALA A 481 4.03 27.92 -22.51
CA ALA A 481 4.97 27.39 -23.52
C ALA A 481 4.30 26.98 -24.87
N ALA A 482 3.05 27.40 -25.11
CA ALA A 482 2.29 27.11 -26.33
C ALA A 482 2.81 27.91 -27.54
N GLY A 483 4.07 27.66 -27.92
CA GLY A 483 4.74 28.46 -28.93
C GLY A 483 6.03 27.85 -29.44
N SER A 484 6.03 26.59 -29.90
CA SER A 484 6.93 26.19 -30.98
C SER A 484 6.54 24.83 -31.61
N ARG A 485 6.46 24.84 -32.95
CA ARG A 485 6.42 23.65 -33.81
C ARG A 485 7.85 23.13 -33.99
N PHE A 486 8.38 22.47 -32.97
CA PHE A 486 9.56 21.63 -33.12
C PHE A 486 9.26 20.20 -32.67
N ARG A 487 9.87 19.26 -33.40
CA ARG A 487 9.83 17.80 -33.22
C ARG A 487 9.76 17.43 -31.74
N HIS A 488 8.86 16.53 -31.37
CA HIS A 488 8.72 16.13 -29.97
C HIS A 488 9.90 15.24 -29.55
N SER A 489 10.17 15.14 -28.26
CA SER A 489 11.26 14.33 -27.70
C SER A 489 10.78 12.92 -27.34
N LYS A 490 11.71 11.96 -27.24
CA LYS A 490 11.39 10.61 -26.78
C LYS A 490 10.96 10.55 -25.33
N GLY A 491 9.92 9.74 -25.06
CA GLY A 491 9.50 9.44 -23.68
C GLY A 491 8.70 10.55 -23.00
N LEU A 492 7.86 11.28 -23.74
CA LEU A 492 6.93 12.22 -23.12
C LEU A 492 6.05 11.51 -22.07
N PRO A 493 5.77 12.18 -20.94
CA PRO A 493 4.92 11.63 -19.89
C PRO A 493 3.52 11.34 -20.45
N ASN A 494 3.08 10.09 -20.32
CA ASN A 494 1.79 9.64 -20.80
C ASN A 494 0.67 10.23 -19.90
N ALA A 495 -0.24 10.99 -20.51
CA ALA A 495 -1.35 11.66 -19.82
C ALA A 495 -2.58 10.74 -19.61
N GLY A 496 -2.60 9.56 -20.23
CA GLY A 496 -3.69 8.58 -20.15
C GLY A 496 -4.89 8.84 -21.07
N THR A 497 -4.82 9.85 -21.95
CA THR A 497 -5.85 10.16 -22.97
C THR A 497 -5.32 9.88 -24.37
N GLY A 498 -6.14 9.38 -25.30
CA GLY A 498 -5.72 9.21 -26.70
C GLY A 498 -4.58 8.21 -26.93
N ILE A 499 -4.48 7.20 -26.07
CA ILE A 499 -3.54 6.07 -26.18
C ILE A 499 -4.25 4.80 -26.62
N PHE A 500 -3.47 3.91 -27.22
CA PHE A 500 -3.90 2.57 -27.58
C PHE A 500 -2.73 1.59 -27.54
N TRP A 501 -3.04 0.33 -27.31
CA TRP A 501 -2.11 -0.77 -27.55
C TRP A 501 -2.26 -1.24 -28.99
N ALA A 502 -1.14 -1.35 -29.70
CA ALA A 502 -1.03 -2.17 -30.90
C ALA A 502 -0.54 -3.56 -30.49
N TYR A 503 -1.19 -4.62 -30.96
CA TYR A 503 -0.85 -6.02 -30.68
C TYR A 503 -0.33 -6.69 -31.94
N TRP A 504 0.66 -7.58 -31.77
CA TRP A 504 1.16 -8.50 -32.79
C TRP A 504 1.21 -9.91 -32.23
N ILE A 505 0.49 -10.83 -32.85
CA ILE A 505 0.42 -12.23 -32.44
C ILE A 505 0.99 -13.11 -33.57
N PRO A 506 2.07 -13.87 -33.31
CA PRO A 506 2.71 -14.71 -34.32
C PRO A 506 1.79 -15.85 -34.74
N CYS A 507 1.85 -16.17 -36.02
CA CYS A 507 1.08 -17.22 -36.68
C CYS A 507 2.02 -18.17 -37.43
N ALA A 508 1.46 -19.22 -38.05
CA ALA A 508 2.21 -20.05 -38.98
C ALA A 508 2.78 -19.23 -40.16
N ASP A 509 3.86 -19.74 -40.76
CA ASP A 509 4.43 -19.28 -42.03
C ASP A 509 4.95 -17.83 -42.06
N GLY A 510 5.52 -17.33 -40.96
CA GLY A 510 6.11 -15.98 -40.90
C GLY A 510 5.07 -14.86 -41.01
N ARG A 511 3.87 -15.11 -40.49
CA ARG A 511 2.74 -14.16 -40.48
C ARG A 511 2.36 -13.78 -39.06
N TRP A 512 1.70 -12.64 -38.93
CA TRP A 512 1.21 -12.12 -37.66
C TRP A 512 -0.21 -11.60 -37.79
N LEU A 513 -0.97 -11.70 -36.71
CA LEU A 513 -2.20 -10.94 -36.54
C LEU A 513 -1.88 -9.62 -35.88
N GLN A 514 -2.28 -8.53 -36.52
CA GLN A 514 -2.17 -7.18 -35.97
C GLN A 514 -3.53 -6.57 -35.71
N PHE A 515 -3.72 -5.98 -34.53
CA PHE A 515 -4.89 -5.13 -34.23
C PHE A 515 -4.51 -4.04 -33.23
N GLN A 516 -5.38 -3.04 -33.08
CA GLN A 516 -5.21 -1.96 -32.12
C GLN A 516 -6.41 -1.92 -31.16
N THR A 517 -6.21 -1.40 -29.96
CA THR A 517 -7.31 -1.17 -29.01
C THR A 517 -8.03 0.13 -29.30
N GLU A 518 -9.34 0.13 -29.08
CA GLU A 518 -10.17 1.34 -29.07
C GLU A 518 -10.40 1.74 -27.61
N ASP A 519 -10.02 2.95 -27.22
CA ASP A 519 -10.11 3.43 -25.82
C ASP A 519 -9.53 2.46 -24.78
N MET A 520 -8.38 1.85 -25.10
CA MET A 520 -7.71 0.83 -24.30
C MET A 520 -8.52 -0.48 -24.11
N LYS A 521 -9.69 -0.61 -24.73
CA LYS A 521 -10.52 -1.82 -24.68
C LYS A 521 -9.98 -2.87 -25.63
N VAL A 522 -9.53 -4.00 -25.07
CA VAL A 522 -9.05 -5.14 -25.87
C VAL A 522 -10.03 -6.31 -25.90
N LEU A 523 -10.81 -6.55 -24.85
CA LEU A 523 -11.65 -7.75 -24.78
C LEU A 523 -12.85 -7.72 -25.75
N GLY A 524 -13.26 -8.90 -26.21
CA GLY A 524 -14.39 -9.10 -27.12
C GLY A 524 -13.98 -9.24 -28.60
N ARG A 525 -14.96 -9.03 -29.49
CA ARG A 525 -14.76 -9.19 -30.94
C ARG A 525 -13.87 -8.06 -31.49
N ARG A 526 -12.85 -8.41 -32.27
CA ARG A 526 -11.93 -7.48 -32.92
C ARG A 526 -11.68 -7.89 -34.37
N GLN A 527 -11.32 -6.93 -35.20
CA GLN A 527 -10.77 -7.17 -36.53
C GLN A 527 -9.25 -7.11 -36.45
N ALA A 528 -8.59 -8.20 -36.83
CA ALA A 528 -7.15 -8.28 -36.91
C ALA A 528 -6.73 -8.43 -38.38
N MET A 529 -5.69 -7.71 -38.77
CA MET A 529 -5.11 -7.80 -40.10
C MET A 529 -3.96 -8.81 -40.10
N VAL A 530 -3.94 -9.69 -41.10
CA VAL A 530 -2.80 -10.59 -41.32
C VAL A 530 -1.67 -9.78 -41.96
N VAL A 531 -0.48 -9.80 -41.37
CA VAL A 531 0.71 -9.10 -41.87
C VAL A 531 1.90 -10.06 -41.92
N THR A 532 2.91 -9.75 -42.74
CA THR A 532 4.14 -10.55 -42.87
C THR A 532 5.22 -10.10 -41.88
N ASP A 533 6.22 -10.95 -41.60
CA ASP A 533 7.41 -10.59 -40.80
C ASP A 533 8.08 -9.29 -41.27
N GLY A 534 8.20 -9.14 -42.59
CA GLY A 534 8.78 -7.94 -43.22
C GLY A 534 7.93 -6.69 -42.98
N GLU A 535 6.61 -6.81 -43.03
CA GLU A 535 5.69 -5.72 -42.70
C GLU A 535 5.74 -5.36 -41.22
N VAL A 536 5.75 -6.34 -40.31
CA VAL A 536 5.89 -6.08 -38.87
C VAL A 536 7.19 -5.36 -38.59
N SER A 537 8.31 -5.81 -39.18
CA SER A 537 9.61 -5.17 -39.03
C SER A 537 9.60 -3.74 -39.57
N LYS A 538 9.01 -3.50 -40.76
CA LYS A 538 8.87 -2.16 -41.33
C LYS A 538 8.06 -1.25 -40.42
N ARG A 539 6.94 -1.77 -39.90
CA ARG A 539 6.02 -1.12 -38.99
C ARG A 539 6.66 -0.77 -37.66
N LEU A 540 7.39 -1.69 -37.04
CA LEU A 540 8.19 -1.39 -35.86
C LEU A 540 9.33 -0.40 -36.18
N ASN A 541 9.72 -0.22 -37.43
CA ASN A 541 10.67 0.82 -37.81
C ASN A 541 9.99 2.14 -38.23
N GLU A 542 8.66 2.18 -38.32
CA GLU A 542 7.93 3.41 -38.63
C GLU A 542 7.98 4.37 -37.43
N PRO A 543 8.26 5.66 -37.65
CA PRO A 543 8.25 6.65 -36.58
C PRO A 543 6.86 6.72 -35.91
N ASP A 544 5.74 6.54 -36.60
CA ASP A 544 4.46 6.61 -35.87
C ASP A 544 4.19 5.41 -34.94
N MET A 545 4.99 4.33 -35.03
CA MET A 545 4.94 3.20 -34.09
C MET A 545 6.14 3.09 -33.16
N ASN A 546 7.30 3.67 -33.50
CA ASN A 546 8.53 3.66 -32.68
C ASN A 546 9.29 5.00 -32.64
N ASP A 547 8.78 6.08 -33.24
CA ASP A 547 9.04 7.43 -32.75
C ASP A 547 8.35 7.56 -31.38
N TYR A 548 9.13 7.55 -30.33
CA TYR A 548 10.39 8.26 -30.39
C TYR A 548 11.61 7.36 -30.25
N SER A 549 12.30 7.16 -31.41
CA SER A 549 13.34 6.19 -31.82
C SER A 549 14.59 6.78 -32.54
N ALA A 550 14.65 8.07 -32.91
CA ALA A 550 15.82 8.80 -33.50
C ALA A 550 16.28 8.35 -34.93
N PRO A 551 16.46 9.28 -35.88
CA PRO A 551 16.78 8.94 -37.29
C PRO A 551 18.24 9.23 -37.67
N PRO A 552 18.80 8.60 -38.71
CA PRO A 552 19.82 9.22 -39.53
C PRO A 552 19.19 9.91 -40.75
N ALA A 553 19.87 10.97 -41.17
CA ALA A 553 19.47 11.93 -42.18
C ALA A 553 19.57 11.37 -43.61
N SER A 554 18.64 11.78 -44.46
CA SER A 554 18.97 12.57 -45.65
C SER A 554 17.69 12.99 -46.36
N VAL A 555 17.70 14.24 -46.82
CA VAL A 555 17.32 14.72 -48.17
C VAL A 555 16.99 16.21 -48.01
N THR A 556 17.89 17.00 -48.57
CA THR A 556 17.88 18.45 -48.75
C THR A 556 16.67 18.94 -49.56
N PRO A 557 16.20 20.16 -49.26
CA PRO A 557 15.92 21.13 -50.32
C PRO A 557 16.59 22.47 -50.00
N GLN A 558 17.52 22.94 -50.83
CA GLN A 558 17.29 24.00 -51.83
C GLN A 558 16.71 25.29 -51.25
N ASP A 559 17.61 26.23 -50.98
CA ASP A 559 17.35 27.68 -50.88
C ASP A 559 16.93 28.25 -52.25
N PRO A 560 16.16 29.35 -52.23
CA PRO A 560 16.76 30.57 -52.78
C PRO A 560 16.49 31.83 -51.93
N ASN A 561 17.61 32.52 -51.63
CA ASN A 561 17.85 33.98 -51.60
C ASN A 561 16.74 34.96 -51.16
N PHE A 562 17.06 35.84 -50.20
CA PHE A 562 17.26 37.28 -50.44
C PHE A 562 17.81 38.03 -49.20
N GLY A 563 18.76 38.96 -49.42
CA GLY A 563 18.86 40.21 -48.64
C GLY A 563 20.03 40.38 -47.66
N GLN A 564 21.12 40.96 -48.16
CA GLN A 564 22.31 41.45 -47.44
C GLN A 564 22.01 42.56 -46.41
N VAL A 565 22.73 42.59 -45.28
CA VAL A 565 23.42 43.80 -44.72
C VAL A 565 24.62 43.36 -43.84
N GLY A 566 25.81 43.94 -44.08
CA GLY A 566 26.77 44.25 -42.99
C GLY A 566 28.10 43.46 -42.95
N ALA A 567 29.18 44.09 -43.42
CA ALA A 567 30.57 43.60 -43.43
C ALA A 567 31.30 43.73 -42.06
N ARG A 568 32.01 42.67 -41.61
CA ARG A 568 33.49 42.47 -41.40
C ARG A 568 34.23 43.41 -40.40
N PRO A 569 35.42 43.02 -39.88
CA PRO A 569 35.79 41.83 -39.10
C PRO A 569 36.66 42.21 -37.86
N VAL A 570 37.19 41.22 -37.12
CA VAL A 570 38.53 41.14 -36.48
C VAL A 570 38.45 40.34 -35.16
N THR A 571 39.17 39.21 -35.16
CA THR A 571 39.56 38.28 -34.08
C THR A 571 40.38 38.95 -32.97
N PRO A 572 40.62 38.32 -31.79
CA PRO A 572 40.47 36.90 -31.42
C PRO A 572 39.28 36.57 -30.52
#